data_AF-I6R4Z4-F1
#
_entry.id   AF-I6R4Z4-F1
#
_cell.length_a   1.000
_cell.length_b   1.000
_cell.length_c   1.000
_cell.angle_alpha   90.00
_cell.angle_beta   90.00
_cell.angle_gamma   90.00
#
_symmetry.space_group_name_H-M   'P 1'
#
loop_
_entity.id
_entity.type
_entity.pdbx_description
1 polymer ?
#
loop_
_entity_poly.entity_id
_entity_poly.type
_entity_poly.pdbx_seq_one_letter_code
_entity_poly.pdbx_strand_id
1 'polypeptide(L)' 'NASTFAARTTASTLADFYSALTSGIGTLRGPLHGGANEEAMALIARFKSPDEAEAGLMEMLGRRQLIMGFGHPV' A
#
# COMPACT_ATOMS: atom_id res chain seq x y z
N ASN A 1 -8.12 4.24 -8.84
CA ASN A 1 -7.49 3.67 -7.62
C ASN A 1 -8.49 3.70 -6.46
N ALA A 2 -8.23 2.95 -5.38
CA ALA A 2 -9.21 2.68 -4.31
C ALA A 2 -9.65 3.93 -3.52
N SER A 3 -8.72 4.81 -3.13
CA SER A 3 -9.06 6.01 -2.33
C SER A 3 -9.95 6.99 -3.08
N THR A 4 -9.71 7.21 -4.38
CA THR A 4 -10.60 8.03 -5.21
C THR A 4 -12.00 7.41 -5.32
N PHE A 5 -12.09 6.07 -5.43
CA PHE A 5 -13.38 5.37 -5.48
C PHE A 5 -14.15 5.48 -4.16
N ALA A 6 -13.47 5.33 -3.02
CA ALA A 6 -14.07 5.49 -1.69
C ALA A 6 -14.61 6.91 -1.48
N ALA A 7 -13.82 7.94 -1.82
CA ALA A 7 -14.27 9.34 -1.72
C ALA A 7 -15.52 9.61 -2.57
N ARG A 8 -15.57 9.08 -3.81
CA ARG A 8 -16.75 9.18 -4.69
C ARG A 8 -17.96 8.46 -4.13
N THR A 9 -17.76 7.29 -3.52
CA THR A 9 -18.84 6.51 -2.89
C THR A 9 -19.44 7.29 -1.73
N THR A 10 -18.61 7.87 -0.85
CA THR A 10 -19.08 8.74 0.24
C THR A 10 -19.80 9.98 -0.28
N ALA A 11 -19.26 10.66 -1.29
CA ALA A 11 -19.92 11.82 -1.89
C ALA A 11 -21.28 11.48 -2.53
N SER A 12 -21.46 10.26 -3.05
CA SER A 12 -22.72 9.81 -3.68
C SER A 12 -23.92 9.76 -2.73
N THR A 13 -23.68 9.80 -1.42
CA THR A 13 -24.73 9.82 -0.39
C THR A 13 -25.10 11.25 0.05
N LEU A 14 -24.63 12.29 -0.67
CA LEU A 14 -24.76 13.70 -0.31
C LEU A 14 -24.07 14.08 1.02
N ALA A 15 -23.08 13.29 1.45
CA ALA A 15 -22.23 13.67 2.57
C ALA A 15 -21.37 14.91 2.23
N ASP A 16 -20.98 15.66 3.25
CA ASP A 16 -20.13 16.84 3.06
C ASP A 16 -18.73 16.48 2.56
N PHE A 17 -18.02 17.47 2.03
CA PHE A 17 -16.73 17.22 1.40
C PHE A 17 -15.64 16.79 2.38
N TYR A 18 -15.71 17.17 3.67
CA TYR A 18 -14.76 16.71 4.69
C TYR A 18 -14.95 15.21 4.96
N SER A 19 -16.18 14.74 5.01
CA SER A 19 -16.50 13.31 5.14
C SER A 19 -15.96 12.50 3.96
N ALA A 20 -16.14 12.99 2.73
CA ALA A 20 -15.60 12.34 1.52
C ALA A 20 -14.06 12.31 1.51
N LEU A 21 -13.41 13.40 1.92
CA LEU A 21 -11.94 13.47 2.04
C LEU A 21 -11.42 12.50 3.11
N THR A 22 -12.08 12.45 4.26
CA THR A 22 -11.70 11.56 5.37
C THR A 22 -11.77 10.09 4.94
N SER A 23 -12.83 9.70 4.23
CA SER A 23 -12.97 8.37 3.63
C SER A 23 -11.84 8.03 2.64
N GLY A 24 -11.51 8.99 1.77
CA GLY A 24 -10.39 8.87 0.84
C GLY A 24 -9.04 8.68 1.54
N ILE A 25 -8.75 9.49 2.56
CA ILE A 25 -7.51 9.41 3.36
C ILE A 25 -7.41 8.07 4.10
N GLY A 26 -8.50 7.65 4.75
CA GLY A 26 -8.54 6.35 5.44
C GLY A 26 -8.26 5.18 4.50
N THR A 27 -8.80 5.23 3.28
CA THR A 27 -8.54 4.23 2.25
C THR A 27 -7.10 4.30 1.73
N LEU A 28 -6.53 5.50 1.57
CA LEU A 28 -5.16 5.69 1.11
C LEU A 28 -4.14 5.16 2.14
N ARG A 29 -4.42 5.26 3.44
CA ARG A 29 -3.53 4.79 4.50
C ARG A 29 -3.27 3.27 4.47
N GLY A 30 -4.14 2.48 3.85
CA GLY A 30 -3.99 1.02 3.80
C GLY A 30 -2.65 0.58 3.16
N PRO A 31 -2.03 -0.50 3.64
CA PRO A 31 -0.72 -0.97 3.16
C PRO A 31 -0.74 -1.41 1.70
N LEU A 32 -1.91 -1.79 1.16
CA LEU A 32 -2.09 -2.17 -0.24
C LEU A 32 -2.46 -0.98 -1.15
N HIS A 33 -2.38 0.25 -0.64
CA HIS A 33 -2.63 1.46 -1.41
C HIS A 33 -1.51 2.48 -1.17
N GLY A 34 -1.79 3.61 -0.50
CA GLY A 34 -0.78 4.64 -0.24
C GLY A 34 0.24 4.27 0.83
N GLY A 35 -0.11 3.40 1.78
CA GLY A 35 0.83 2.90 2.80
C GLY A 35 1.90 1.95 2.26
N ALA A 36 1.79 1.52 0.99
CA ALA A 36 2.76 0.63 0.36
C ALA A 36 4.17 1.23 0.29
N ASN A 37 4.30 2.56 0.27
CA ASN A 37 5.59 3.24 0.22
C ASN A 37 6.40 3.10 1.52
N GLU A 38 5.75 3.27 2.67
CA GLU A 38 6.35 3.11 4.00
C GLU A 38 6.78 1.65 4.20
N GLU A 39 5.92 0.71 3.82
CA GLU A 39 6.21 -0.73 3.86
C GLU A 39 7.35 -1.13 2.91
N ALA A 40 7.44 -0.53 1.72
CA ALA A 40 8.56 -0.75 0.81
C ALA A 40 9.89 -0.23 1.39
N MET A 41 9.87 0.94 2.02
CA MET A 41 11.05 1.47 2.72
C MET A 41 11.45 0.60 3.91
N ALA A 42 10.48 0.11 4.67
CA ALA A 42 10.71 -0.81 5.78
C ALA A 42 11.31 -2.15 5.31
N LEU A 43 10.90 -2.65 4.14
CA LEU A 43 11.50 -3.83 3.52
C LEU A 43 12.95 -3.58 3.13
N ILE A 44 13.24 -2.48 2.43
CA ILE A 44 14.59 -2.12 1.99
C ILE A 44 15.54 -1.98 3.18
N ALA A 45 15.09 -1.33 4.27
CA ALA A 45 15.89 -1.09 5.46
C ALA A 45 16.30 -2.35 6.24
N ARG A 46 15.71 -3.53 5.93
CA ARG A 46 16.08 -4.80 6.58
C ARG A 46 17.43 -5.34 6.13
N PHE A 47 17.91 -4.94 4.96
CA PHE A 47 19.08 -5.53 4.33
C PHE A 47 20.26 -4.56 4.30
N LYS A 48 21.47 -5.07 4.54
CA LYS A 48 22.70 -4.27 4.58
C LYS A 48 23.50 -4.33 3.27
N SER A 49 23.20 -5.29 2.41
CA SER A 49 23.83 -5.44 1.09
C SER A 49 22.85 -5.98 0.05
N PRO A 50 23.15 -5.81 -1.25
CA PRO A 50 22.37 -6.42 -2.32
C PRO A 50 22.27 -7.95 -2.22
N ASP A 51 23.35 -8.64 -1.85
CA ASP A 51 23.37 -10.10 -1.73
C ASP A 51 22.44 -10.59 -0.62
N GLU A 52 22.41 -9.88 0.52
CA GLU A 52 21.50 -10.19 1.63
C GLU A 52 20.03 -9.97 1.22
N ALA A 53 19.77 -8.90 0.47
CA ALA A 53 18.45 -8.59 -0.04
C ALA A 53 17.95 -9.66 -1.03
N GLU A 54 18.81 -10.15 -1.94
CA GLU A 54 18.46 -11.20 -2.89
C GLU A 54 18.10 -12.50 -2.15
N ALA A 55 18.95 -12.95 -1.22
CA ALA A 55 18.67 -14.15 -0.43
C ALA A 55 17.37 -14.02 0.38
N GLY A 56 17.15 -12.87 1.02
CA GLY A 56 15.94 -12.59 1.78
C GLY A 56 14.68 -12.57 0.92
N LEU A 57 14.72 -11.92 -0.25
CA LEU A 57 13.58 -11.92 -1.18
C LEU A 57 13.24 -13.32 -1.66
N MET A 58 14.24 -14.15 -1.98
CA MET A 58 14.01 -15.53 -2.44
C MET A 58 13.32 -16.39 -1.37
N GLU A 59 13.69 -16.20 -0.10
CA GLU A 59 13.00 -16.86 1.02
C GLU A 59 11.54 -16.38 1.16
N MET A 60 11.30 -15.07 1.09
CA MET A 60 9.96 -14.49 1.18
C MET A 60 9.05 -14.99 0.05
N LEU A 61 9.58 -15.09 -1.17
CA LEU A 61 8.88 -15.64 -2.33
C LEU A 61 8.58 -17.14 -2.14
N GLY A 62 9.54 -17.92 -1.62
CA GLY A 62 9.33 -19.33 -1.28
C GLY A 62 8.20 -19.53 -0.26
N ARG A 63 8.00 -18.56 0.64
CA ARG A 63 6.92 -18.52 1.63
C ARG A 63 5.62 -17.85 1.12
N ARG A 64 5.57 -17.45 -0.16
CA ARG A 64 4.44 -16.72 -0.78
C ARG A 64 4.03 -15.45 -0.04
N GLN A 65 5.00 -14.76 0.55
CA GLN A 65 4.76 -13.48 1.19
C GLN A 65 4.60 -12.37 0.14
N LEU A 66 3.78 -11.36 0.45
CA LEU A 66 3.66 -10.18 -0.39
C LEU A 66 4.95 -9.36 -0.29
N ILE A 67 5.50 -8.98 -1.44
CA ILE A 67 6.67 -8.10 -1.52
C ILE A 67 6.15 -6.67 -1.70
N MET A 68 6.18 -5.90 -0.61
CA MET A 68 5.69 -4.52 -0.59
C MET A 68 6.52 -3.65 -1.54
N GLY A 69 5.83 -2.83 -2.35
CA GLY A 69 6.44 -2.08 -3.46
C GLY A 69 6.30 -2.76 -4.83
N PHE A 70 5.81 -4.01 -4.88
CA PHE A 70 5.51 -4.74 -6.11
C PHE A 70 4.05 -5.20 -6.17
N GLY A 71 3.55 -5.38 -7.41
CA GLY A 71 2.16 -5.71 -7.68
C GLY A 71 1.33 -4.45 -7.90
N HIS A 72 0.73 -4.33 -9.09
CA HIS A 72 -0.11 -3.19 -9.43
C HIS A 72 -1.50 -3.70 -9.84
N PRO A 73 -2.59 -3.29 -9.16
CA PRO A 73 -3.94 -3.67 -9.53
C PRO A 73 -4.55 -2.75 -10.61
N VAL A 74 -3.73 -1.92 -11.27
CA VAL A 74 -4.15 -1.05 -12.39
C VAL A 74 -3.65 -1.65 -13.70
#